data_AF-A0A954R3H4-F1
#
_entry.id   AF-A0A954R3H4-F1
#
_cell.length_a   1.000
_cell.length_b   1.000
_cell.length_c   1.000
_cell.angle_alpha   90.00
_cell.angle_beta   90.00
_cell.angle_gamma   90.00
#
_symmetry.space_group_name_H-M   'P 1'
#
loop_
_entity.id
_entity.type
_entity.pdbx_description
1 polymer ?
#
loop_
_entity_poly.entity_id
_entity_poly.type
_entity_poly.pdbx_seq_one_letter_code
_entity_poly.pdbx_strand_id
1 'polypeptide(L)'
;RIDPATGKLMFHLYDYTNATDLFGARFITKPVAPTPGGGGTGPLPPPPPLVRVTGFNVVVNDAGIMILAEVDGVEMPITIQTYKQQLAQRLLVQVANINDFRHLWILPSDRRELFGKLPDAGRSPMLIQQLEHKQDYDLYDVLAEIGYGLAPRTRTGRAEAFQYKHAAWLSGLPKTSADVLGAIVGQFAIAGTDGIENRSIFEIADVKKAAGPKGPIDALRAVGKPVDVLMDAKARLFSA
;
A
#
# COMPACT_ATOMS: atom_id res chain seq x y z
N ARG A 1 -8.12 -58.93 -5.46
CA ARG A 1 -9.55 -59.19 -5.73
C ARG A 1 -10.25 -57.85 -5.90
N ILE A 2 -11.12 -57.66 -6.89
CA ILE A 2 -11.90 -56.41 -6.99
C ILE A 2 -13.02 -56.48 -5.95
N ASP A 3 -13.17 -55.43 -5.16
CA ASP A 3 -14.33 -55.28 -4.28
C ASP A 3 -15.56 -54.91 -5.14
N PRO A 4 -16.61 -55.75 -5.16
CA PRO A 4 -17.76 -55.53 -6.03
C PRO A 4 -18.49 -54.22 -5.74
N ALA A 5 -18.46 -53.74 -4.50
CA ALA A 5 -19.20 -52.54 -4.09
C ALA A 5 -18.53 -51.25 -4.58
N THR A 6 -17.21 -51.17 -4.52
CA THR A 6 -16.46 -49.96 -4.88
C THR A 6 -15.84 -50.01 -6.28
N GLY A 7 -15.85 -51.18 -6.93
CA GLY A 7 -15.19 -51.40 -8.22
C GLY A 7 -13.67 -51.26 -8.16
N LYS A 8 -13.09 -51.13 -6.96
CA LYS A 8 -11.66 -50.93 -6.76
C LYS A 8 -10.97 -52.25 -6.49
N LEU A 9 -9.71 -52.32 -6.91
CA LEU A 9 -8.84 -53.43 -6.58
C LEU A 9 -8.54 -53.43 -5.08
N MET A 10 -8.85 -54.54 -4.42
CA MET A 10 -8.49 -54.82 -3.03
C MET A 10 -7.45 -55.93 -2.99
N PHE A 11 -6.49 -55.78 -2.08
CA PHE A 11 -5.43 -56.75 -1.86
C PHE A 11 -5.32 -57.03 -0.36
N HIS A 12 -5.03 -58.28 -0.01
CA HIS A 12 -4.60 -58.63 1.34
C HIS A 12 -3.07 -58.66 1.33
N LEU A 13 -2.44 -57.78 2.09
CA LEU A 13 -1.00 -57.85 2.33
C LEU A 13 -0.78 -58.65 3.61
N TYR A 14 -0.05 -59.75 3.49
CA TYR A 14 0.46 -60.48 4.64
C TYR A 14 1.87 -59.99 4.92
N ASP A 15 2.07 -59.46 6.12
CA ASP A 15 3.35 -58.94 6.56
C ASP A 15 4.15 -60.03 7.26
N TYR A 16 5.07 -60.63 6.52
CA TYR A 16 5.90 -61.73 7.00
C TYR A 16 7.14 -61.24 7.77
N THR A 17 7.34 -59.92 7.83
CA THR A 17 8.52 -59.30 8.44
C THR A 17 8.17 -58.40 9.63
N ASN A 18 6.89 -58.35 10.02
CA ASN A 18 6.35 -57.45 11.04
C ASN A 18 6.68 -55.96 10.78
N ALA A 19 6.79 -55.55 9.51
CA ALA A 19 6.96 -54.14 9.14
C ALA A 19 5.78 -53.23 9.57
N THR A 20 4.59 -53.80 9.78
CA THR A 20 3.40 -53.11 10.29
C THR A 20 3.57 -52.68 11.76
N ASP A 21 4.41 -53.37 12.54
CA ASP A 21 4.75 -52.98 13.92
C ASP A 21 5.54 -51.67 13.98
N LEU A 22 6.07 -51.21 12.84
CA LEU A 22 6.80 -49.94 12.71
C LEU A 22 5.88 -48.76 12.32
N PHE A 23 4.58 -49.00 12.06
CA PHE A 23 3.65 -47.90 11.84
C PHE A 23 3.47 -47.08 13.13
N GLY A 24 3.82 -45.80 13.08
CA GLY A 24 3.84 -44.91 14.25
C GLY A 24 5.17 -44.84 14.99
N ALA A 25 6.17 -45.65 14.60
CA ALA A 25 7.54 -45.45 15.05
C ALA A 25 8.17 -44.21 14.36
N ARG A 26 9.12 -43.55 15.02
CA ARG A 26 9.88 -42.45 14.38
C ARG A 26 10.70 -42.99 13.22
N PHE A 27 10.59 -42.33 12.07
CA PHE A 27 11.41 -42.63 10.92
C PHE A 27 12.83 -42.12 11.16
N ILE A 28 13.76 -43.03 11.47
CA ILE A 28 15.17 -42.72 11.66
C ILE A 28 15.91 -43.09 10.38
N THR A 29 16.29 -42.08 9.60
CA THR A 29 17.26 -42.29 8.52
C THR A 29 18.67 -42.14 9.06
N LYS A 30 19.61 -42.91 8.51
CA LYS A 30 21.03 -42.65 8.77
C LYS A 30 21.35 -41.23 8.26
N PRO A 31 22.09 -40.41 9.03
CA PRO A 31 22.62 -39.16 8.51
C PRO A 31 23.38 -39.45 7.22
N VAL A 32 23.20 -38.63 6.20
CA VAL A 32 23.99 -38.71 4.97
C VAL A 32 25.45 -38.55 5.38
N ALA A 33 26.24 -39.62 5.24
CA ALA A 33 27.67 -39.53 5.37
C ALA A 33 28.17 -38.57 4.27
N PRO A 34 29.13 -37.67 4.56
CA PRO A 34 29.69 -36.82 3.53
C PRO A 34 30.43 -37.71 2.55
N THR A 35 29.86 -37.87 1.34
CA THR A 35 30.47 -38.69 0.29
C THR A 35 31.74 -37.99 -0.21
N PRO A 36 32.91 -38.64 -0.15
CA PRO A 36 34.10 -38.16 -0.82
C PRO A 36 33.99 -38.50 -2.32
N GLY A 37 33.80 -37.46 -3.15
CA GLY A 37 34.13 -37.49 -4.58
C GLY A 37 33.22 -38.31 -5.51
N GLY A 38 32.32 -37.63 -6.22
CA GLY A 38 31.54 -38.22 -7.31
C GLY A 38 30.75 -37.19 -8.13
N GLY A 39 31.43 -36.40 -8.93
CA GLY A 39 30.96 -35.84 -10.22
C GLY A 39 29.55 -35.25 -10.29
N GLY A 40 29.32 -34.11 -9.63
CA GLY A 40 28.14 -33.28 -9.84
C GLY A 40 28.52 -31.80 -9.79
N THR A 41 29.42 -31.37 -10.67
CA THR A 41 29.76 -29.95 -10.85
C THR A 41 28.66 -29.24 -11.66
N GLY A 42 27.44 -29.29 -11.18
CA GLY A 42 26.43 -28.30 -11.52
C GLY A 42 26.54 -27.19 -10.47
N PRO A 43 26.67 -25.90 -10.84
CA PRO A 43 26.52 -24.83 -9.87
C PRO A 43 25.19 -25.02 -9.15
N LEU A 44 25.14 -24.86 -7.81
CA LEU A 44 23.85 -24.59 -7.18
C LEU A 44 23.21 -23.44 -7.96
N PRO A 45 21.93 -23.55 -8.37
CA PRO A 45 21.27 -22.44 -9.05
C PRO A 45 21.48 -21.20 -8.19
N PRO A 46 21.91 -20.07 -8.79
CA PRO A 46 22.16 -18.86 -8.03
C PRO A 46 20.90 -18.50 -7.23
N PRO A 47 21.05 -18.03 -5.98
CA PRO A 47 19.90 -17.52 -5.24
C PRO A 47 19.19 -16.47 -6.10
N PRO A 48 17.85 -16.43 -6.10
CA PRO A 48 17.13 -15.49 -6.93
C PRO A 48 17.58 -14.06 -6.62
N PRO A 49 17.70 -13.19 -7.62
CA PRO A 49 18.22 -11.85 -7.43
C PRO A 49 17.33 -11.07 -6.45
N LEU A 50 17.95 -10.56 -5.39
CA LEU A 50 17.31 -9.63 -4.47
C LEU A 50 17.35 -8.23 -5.07
N VAL A 51 16.19 -7.62 -5.27
CA VAL A 51 16.06 -6.24 -5.72
C VAL A 51 15.69 -5.38 -4.52
N ARG A 52 16.41 -4.28 -4.30
CA ARG A 52 16.09 -3.33 -3.24
C ARG A 52 15.13 -2.26 -3.73
N VAL A 53 13.93 -2.20 -3.16
CA VAL A 53 12.84 -1.30 -3.57
C VAL A 53 12.33 -0.56 -2.33
N THR A 54 12.44 0.78 -2.28
CA THR A 54 12.06 1.58 -1.09
C THR A 54 12.73 1.11 0.23
N GLY A 55 13.92 0.52 0.12
CA GLY A 55 14.64 -0.05 1.27
C GLY A 55 14.16 -1.43 1.72
N PHE A 56 13.24 -2.06 0.99
CA PHE A 56 12.83 -3.45 1.16
C PHE A 56 13.63 -4.39 0.26
N ASN A 57 13.84 -5.61 0.73
CA ASN A 57 14.34 -6.69 -0.09
C ASN A 57 13.16 -7.39 -0.77
N VAL A 58 13.19 -7.43 -2.10
CA VAL A 58 12.17 -8.05 -2.94
C VAL A 58 12.80 -9.16 -3.74
N VAL A 59 12.13 -10.32 -3.81
CA VAL A 59 12.49 -11.45 -4.66
C VAL A 59 11.51 -11.52 -5.82
N VAL A 60 12.01 -11.64 -7.04
CA VAL A 60 11.19 -11.86 -8.23
C VAL A 60 11.50 -13.25 -8.79
N ASN A 61 10.49 -14.11 -8.89
CA ASN A 61 10.62 -15.47 -9.43
C ASN A 61 9.36 -15.87 -10.24
N ASP A 62 9.28 -17.13 -10.68
CA ASP A 62 8.14 -17.65 -11.46
C ASP A 62 6.80 -17.58 -10.72
N ALA A 63 6.82 -17.50 -9.38
CA ALA A 63 5.62 -17.32 -8.55
C ALA A 63 5.22 -15.84 -8.38
N GLY A 64 6.00 -14.91 -8.92
CA GLY A 64 5.75 -13.48 -8.91
C GLY A 64 6.69 -12.70 -7.98
N ILE A 65 6.20 -11.57 -7.47
CA ILE A 65 6.93 -10.67 -6.57
C ILE A 65 6.69 -11.09 -5.12
N MET A 66 7.77 -11.31 -4.37
CA MET A 66 7.74 -11.59 -2.94
C MET A 66 8.48 -10.52 -2.16
N ILE A 67 7.88 -10.05 -1.07
CA ILE A 67 8.44 -9.08 -0.14
C ILE A 67 9.00 -9.84 1.04
N LEU A 68 10.26 -9.58 1.39
CA LEU A 68 10.85 -10.12 2.62
C LEU A 68 10.29 -9.33 3.81
N ALA A 69 9.53 -10.00 4.68
CA ALA A 69 8.85 -9.39 5.82
C ALA A 69 8.97 -10.28 7.06
N GLU A 70 8.87 -9.67 8.25
CA GLU A 70 8.83 -10.42 9.51
C GLU A 70 7.43 -11.04 9.72
N VAL A 71 7.38 -12.36 9.83
CA VAL A 71 6.19 -13.13 10.18
C VAL A 71 6.51 -13.94 11.42
N ASP A 72 5.78 -13.68 12.51
CA ASP A 72 5.99 -14.35 13.81
C ASP A 72 7.44 -14.31 14.32
N GLY A 73 8.12 -13.18 14.12
CA GLY A 73 9.53 -12.99 14.51
C GLY A 73 10.56 -13.58 13.56
N VAL A 74 10.12 -14.17 12.45
CA VAL A 74 11.00 -14.77 11.44
C VAL A 74 10.89 -14.00 10.13
N GLU A 75 12.03 -13.58 9.60
CA GLU A 75 12.10 -12.92 8.29
C GLU A 75 11.92 -13.96 7.18
N MET A 76 10.80 -13.89 6.45
CA MET A 76 10.48 -14.82 5.37
C MET A 76 9.82 -14.10 4.17
N PRO A 77 10.01 -14.61 2.94
CA PRO A 77 9.36 -14.03 1.78
C PRO A 77 7.86 -14.31 1.81
N ILE A 78 7.06 -13.26 1.66
CA ILE A 78 5.61 -13.34 1.51
C ILE A 78 5.15 -12.69 0.21
N THR A 79 4.01 -13.12 -0.31
CA THR A 79 3.45 -12.51 -1.54
C THR A 79 3.04 -11.06 -1.29
N ILE A 80 3.01 -10.24 -2.35
CA ILE A 80 2.42 -8.88 -2.29
C ILE A 80 1.02 -8.92 -1.66
N GLN A 81 0.19 -9.91 -2.03
CA GLN A 81 -1.17 -10.03 -1.53
C GLN A 81 -1.21 -10.24 -0.01
N THR A 82 -0.37 -11.14 0.51
CA THR A 82 -0.24 -11.37 1.96
C THR A 82 0.23 -10.10 2.67
N TYR A 83 1.22 -9.40 2.10
CA TYR A 83 1.72 -8.14 2.66
C TYR A 83 0.63 -7.05 2.70
N LYS A 84 -0.17 -6.90 1.62
CA LYS A 84 -1.32 -5.98 1.58
C LYS A 84 -2.37 -6.35 2.62
N GLN A 85 -2.66 -7.64 2.83
CA GLN A 85 -3.60 -8.09 3.86
C GLN A 85 -3.12 -7.73 5.27
N GLN A 86 -1.84 -7.95 5.58
CA GLN A 86 -1.26 -7.57 6.87
C GLN A 86 -1.29 -6.05 7.07
N LEU A 87 -0.96 -5.27 6.03
CA LEU A 87 -1.05 -3.81 6.08
C LEU A 87 -2.50 -3.34 6.32
N ALA A 88 -3.48 -3.94 5.62
CA ALA A 88 -4.89 -3.63 5.81
C ALA A 88 -5.36 -3.91 7.25
N GLN A 89 -5.00 -5.07 7.81
CA GLN A 89 -5.33 -5.42 9.19
C GLN A 89 -4.75 -4.41 10.18
N ARG A 90 -3.47 -4.03 10.02
CA ARG A 90 -2.83 -3.03 10.88
C ARG A 90 -3.47 -1.66 10.74
N LEU A 91 -3.81 -1.23 9.52
CA LEU A 91 -4.50 0.03 9.26
C LEU A 91 -5.87 0.05 9.93
N LEU A 92 -6.68 -1.01 9.77
CA LEU A 92 -8.03 -1.10 10.35
C LEU A 92 -8.04 -1.13 11.88
N VAL A 93 -6.97 -1.62 12.51
CA VAL A 93 -6.78 -1.51 13.97
C VAL A 93 -6.56 -0.06 14.40
N GLN A 94 -5.88 0.75 13.58
CA GLN A 94 -5.65 2.17 13.90
C GLN A 94 -6.85 3.04 13.59
N VAL A 95 -7.50 2.79 12.45
CA VAL A 95 -8.61 3.60 11.94
C VAL A 95 -9.62 2.67 11.28
N ALA A 96 -10.78 2.48 11.92
CA ALA A 96 -11.72 1.42 11.55
C ALA A 96 -12.54 1.72 10.29
N ASN A 97 -12.70 3.00 9.91
CA ASN A 97 -13.53 3.39 8.79
C ASN A 97 -12.93 4.54 7.96
N ILE A 98 -13.42 4.66 6.73
CA ILE A 98 -12.92 5.62 5.75
C ILE A 98 -13.14 7.09 6.15
N ASN A 99 -14.19 7.41 6.91
CA ASN A 99 -14.46 8.80 7.30
C ASN A 99 -13.42 9.27 8.32
N ASP A 100 -13.15 8.44 9.34
CA ASP A 100 -12.10 8.74 10.32
C ASP A 100 -10.72 8.78 9.66
N PHE A 101 -10.47 7.92 8.68
CA PHE A 101 -9.22 7.93 7.90
C PHE A 101 -9.04 9.24 7.14
N ARG A 102 -10.11 9.77 6.51
CA ARG A 102 -10.07 11.09 5.85
C ARG A 102 -9.75 12.20 6.83
N HIS A 103 -10.43 12.23 7.98
CA HIS A 103 -10.20 13.26 9.00
C HIS A 103 -8.75 13.25 9.50
N LEU A 104 -8.23 12.05 9.79
CA LEU A 104 -6.83 11.88 10.18
C LEU A 104 -5.89 12.31 9.05
N TRP A 105 -6.16 11.92 7.81
CA TRP A 105 -5.26 12.17 6.67
C TRP A 105 -5.05 13.66 6.39
N ILE A 106 -6.09 14.47 6.59
CA ILE A 106 -6.05 15.92 6.36
C ILE A 106 -5.07 16.61 7.32
N LEU A 107 -4.84 16.06 8.52
CA LEU A 107 -3.97 16.64 9.53
C LEU A 107 -2.56 16.05 9.43
N PRO A 108 -1.52 16.85 9.12
CA PRO A 108 -0.16 16.33 8.93
C PRO A 108 0.46 15.70 10.19
N SER A 109 0.06 16.13 11.39
CA SER A 109 0.45 15.51 12.66
C SER A 109 -0.09 14.10 12.76
N ASP A 110 -1.38 13.95 12.55
CA ASP A 110 -2.11 12.71 12.81
C ASP A 110 -1.78 11.70 11.72
N ARG A 111 -1.60 12.15 10.47
CA ARG A 111 -1.05 11.33 9.39
C ARG A 111 0.32 10.79 9.74
N ARG A 112 1.25 11.62 10.25
CA ARG A 112 2.58 11.13 10.68
C ARG A 112 2.47 10.11 11.80
N GLU A 113 1.57 10.32 12.76
CA GLU A 113 1.32 9.38 13.85
C GLU A 113 0.80 8.04 13.32
N LEU A 114 -0.15 8.04 12.38
CA LEU A 114 -0.63 6.82 11.72
C LEU A 114 0.51 6.08 11.03
N PHE A 115 1.33 6.77 10.23
CA PHE A 115 2.48 6.15 9.56
C PHE A 115 3.47 5.51 10.55
N GLY A 116 3.66 6.11 11.72
CA GLY A 116 4.49 5.53 12.78
C GLY A 116 3.93 4.25 13.40
N LYS A 117 2.62 4.01 13.28
CA LYS A 117 1.93 2.79 13.76
C LYS A 117 1.76 1.73 12.68
N LEU A 118 2.03 2.07 11.42
CA LEU A 118 2.03 1.12 10.32
C LEU A 118 3.36 0.35 10.26
N PRO A 119 3.37 -0.87 9.70
CA PRO A 119 4.60 -1.63 9.50
C PRO A 119 5.70 -0.83 8.80
N ASP A 120 6.95 -1.23 9.04
CA ASP A 120 8.13 -0.72 8.33
C ASP A 120 8.32 0.81 8.40
N ALA A 121 7.89 1.42 9.51
CA ALA A 121 7.90 2.86 9.72
C ALA A 121 7.10 3.63 8.65
N GLY A 122 6.00 3.04 8.17
CA GLY A 122 5.10 3.66 7.20
C GLY A 122 5.62 3.68 5.76
N ARG A 123 6.68 2.92 5.45
CA ARG A 123 7.19 2.78 4.07
C ARG A 123 6.38 1.78 3.23
N SER A 124 5.56 0.95 3.86
CA SER A 124 4.72 -0.06 3.20
C SER A 124 3.87 0.48 2.04
N PRO A 125 3.19 1.64 2.15
CA PRO A 125 2.37 2.17 1.06
C PRO A 125 3.19 2.58 -0.15
N MET A 126 4.40 3.13 0.07
CA MET A 126 5.34 3.50 -1.00
C MET A 126 5.87 2.25 -1.73
N LEU A 127 6.14 1.18 -0.98
CA LEU A 127 6.53 -0.12 -1.57
C LEU A 127 5.41 -0.65 -2.47
N ILE A 128 4.17 -0.73 -1.97
CA ILE A 128 3.03 -1.22 -2.76
C ILE A 128 2.80 -0.35 -3.98
N GLN A 129 2.87 0.97 -3.83
CA GLN A 129 2.76 1.91 -4.93
C GLN A 129 3.79 1.62 -6.03
N GLN A 130 5.03 1.28 -5.66
CA GLN A 130 6.08 0.95 -6.62
C GLN A 130 5.86 -0.39 -7.29
N LEU A 131 5.54 -1.44 -6.53
CA LEU A 131 5.40 -2.80 -7.04
C LEU A 131 4.14 -2.99 -7.90
N GLU A 132 3.08 -2.22 -7.65
CA GLU A 132 1.84 -2.27 -8.43
C GLU A 132 1.74 -1.18 -9.50
N HIS A 133 2.84 -0.47 -9.79
CA HIS A 133 2.89 0.60 -10.81
C HIS A 133 1.85 1.71 -10.60
N LYS A 134 1.65 2.14 -9.34
CA LYS A 134 0.66 3.16 -8.93
C LYS A 134 1.30 4.52 -8.59
N GLN A 135 2.42 4.88 -9.21
CA GLN A 135 3.16 6.11 -8.89
C GLN A 135 2.38 7.41 -9.19
N ASP A 136 1.34 7.34 -10.01
CA ASP A 136 0.38 8.40 -10.30
C ASP A 136 -0.72 8.54 -9.23
N TYR A 137 -0.87 7.58 -8.31
CA TYR A 137 -1.81 7.62 -7.19
C TYR A 137 -1.18 8.32 -5.98
N ASP A 138 -2.00 8.93 -5.12
CA ASP A 138 -1.52 9.42 -3.82
C ASP A 138 -1.41 8.26 -2.82
N LEU A 139 -0.57 8.37 -1.79
CA LEU A 139 -0.51 7.37 -0.73
C LEU A 139 -1.85 7.24 0.02
N TYR A 140 -2.66 8.30 0.04
CA TYR A 140 -4.05 8.24 0.48
C TYR A 140 -4.83 7.20 -0.29
N ASP A 141 -4.77 7.25 -1.62
CA ASP A 141 -5.52 6.37 -2.52
C ASP A 141 -5.04 4.91 -2.39
N VAL A 142 -3.73 4.70 -2.26
CA VAL A 142 -3.15 3.36 -2.04
C VAL A 142 -3.66 2.76 -0.72
N LEU A 143 -3.61 3.53 0.38
CA LEU A 143 -4.10 3.07 1.68
C LEU A 143 -5.63 2.93 1.72
N ALA A 144 -6.35 3.79 1.02
CA ALA A 144 -7.81 3.75 0.94
C ALA A 144 -8.30 2.49 0.22
N GLU A 145 -7.63 2.08 -0.85
CA GLU A 145 -7.85 0.81 -1.55
C GLU A 145 -7.56 -0.38 -0.64
N ILE A 146 -6.39 -0.40 0.01
CA ILE A 146 -5.93 -1.52 0.84
C ILE A 146 -6.81 -1.72 2.07
N GLY A 147 -7.08 -0.64 2.82
CA GLY A 147 -7.79 -0.72 4.10
C GLY A 147 -9.30 -0.82 3.96
N TYR A 148 -9.88 -0.13 2.99
CA TYR A 148 -11.33 0.10 2.93
C TYR A 148 -11.97 -0.30 1.60
N GLY A 149 -11.18 -0.84 0.66
CA GLY A 149 -11.69 -1.33 -0.63
C GLY A 149 -12.20 -0.24 -1.57
N LEU A 150 -11.76 1.02 -1.41
CA LEU A 150 -12.14 2.08 -2.35
C LEU A 150 -11.42 1.88 -3.68
N ALA A 151 -12.13 2.14 -4.78
CA ALA A 151 -11.49 2.30 -6.08
C ALA A 151 -10.53 3.50 -6.00
N PRO A 152 -9.21 3.28 -6.17
CA PRO A 152 -8.23 4.35 -6.02
C PRO A 152 -8.34 5.32 -7.21
N ARG A 153 -7.96 6.58 -7.00
CA ARG A 153 -7.86 7.60 -8.06
C ARG A 153 -6.42 8.07 -8.21
N THR A 154 -6.05 8.36 -9.45
CA THR A 154 -4.81 9.07 -9.72
C THR A 154 -4.89 10.47 -9.10
N ARG A 155 -3.73 11.07 -8.83
CA ARG A 155 -3.64 12.42 -8.27
C ARG A 155 -4.39 13.45 -9.13
N THR A 156 -4.20 13.37 -10.45
CA THR A 156 -4.95 14.17 -11.43
C THR A 156 -6.45 13.90 -11.35
N GLY A 157 -6.86 12.62 -11.37
CA GLY A 157 -8.28 12.25 -11.33
C GLY A 157 -8.98 12.71 -10.04
N ARG A 158 -8.27 12.74 -8.90
CA ARG A 158 -8.79 13.28 -7.64
C ARG A 158 -8.91 14.80 -7.67
N ALA A 159 -7.91 15.51 -8.22
CA ALA A 159 -7.99 16.95 -8.41
C ALA A 159 -9.14 17.35 -9.35
N GLU A 160 -9.35 16.60 -10.43
CA GLU A 160 -10.48 16.78 -11.35
C GLU A 160 -11.82 16.49 -10.67
N ALA A 161 -11.90 15.40 -9.90
CA ALA A 161 -13.09 15.05 -9.14
C ALA A 161 -13.47 16.14 -8.13
N PHE A 162 -12.48 16.79 -7.50
CA PHE A 162 -12.72 17.94 -6.63
C PHE A 162 -13.37 19.10 -7.39
N GLN A 163 -12.82 19.48 -8.55
CA GLN A 163 -13.36 20.56 -9.37
C GLN A 163 -14.80 20.27 -9.80
N TYR A 164 -15.07 19.03 -10.22
CA TYR A 164 -16.39 18.61 -10.67
C TYR A 164 -17.41 18.53 -9.52
N LYS A 165 -17.10 17.78 -8.46
CA LYS A 165 -18.05 17.49 -7.36
C LYS A 165 -18.30 18.69 -6.45
N HIS A 166 -17.37 19.64 -6.39
CA HIS A 166 -17.48 20.83 -5.56
C HIS A 166 -17.61 22.12 -6.37
N ALA A 167 -17.97 22.02 -7.66
CA ALA A 167 -18.21 23.17 -8.53
C ALA A 167 -19.19 24.18 -7.93
N ALA A 168 -20.30 23.71 -7.34
CA ALA A 168 -21.29 24.57 -6.70
C ALA A 168 -20.70 25.37 -5.52
N TRP A 169 -19.89 24.72 -4.67
CA TRP A 169 -19.20 25.37 -3.58
C TRP A 169 -18.19 26.40 -4.08
N LEU A 170 -17.35 26.05 -5.06
CA LEU A 170 -16.38 26.96 -5.68
C LEU A 170 -17.07 28.18 -6.31
N SER A 171 -18.22 27.98 -6.98
CA SER A 171 -18.98 29.05 -7.61
C SER A 171 -19.61 30.04 -6.62
N GLY A 172 -19.78 29.62 -5.36
CA GLY A 172 -20.26 30.49 -4.27
C GLY A 172 -19.17 31.36 -3.64
N LEU A 173 -17.89 31.13 -3.96
CA LEU A 173 -16.77 31.89 -3.42
C LEU A 173 -16.46 33.12 -4.29
N PRO A 174 -15.79 34.16 -3.73
CA PRO A 174 -15.18 35.18 -4.56
C PRO A 174 -14.25 34.55 -5.59
N LYS A 175 -14.31 35.03 -6.84
CA LYS A 175 -13.61 34.41 -7.97
C LYS A 175 -12.12 34.15 -7.71
N THR A 176 -11.41 35.13 -7.16
CA THR A 176 -9.99 35.00 -6.84
C THR A 176 -9.72 33.94 -5.77
N SER A 177 -10.63 33.76 -4.79
CA SER A 177 -10.53 32.72 -3.78
C SER A 177 -10.71 31.33 -4.39
N ALA A 178 -11.72 31.18 -5.26
CA ALA A 178 -11.95 29.94 -5.99
C ALA A 178 -10.77 29.57 -6.90
N ASP A 179 -10.24 30.55 -7.64
CA ASP A 179 -9.08 30.37 -8.52
C ASP A 179 -7.83 29.95 -7.71
N VAL A 180 -7.58 30.58 -6.55
CA VAL A 180 -6.46 30.20 -5.65
C VAL A 180 -6.64 28.79 -5.13
N LEU A 181 -7.84 28.40 -4.68
CA LEU A 181 -8.10 27.04 -4.22
C LEU A 181 -7.94 26.01 -5.35
N GLY A 182 -8.37 26.36 -6.56
CA GLY A 182 -8.14 25.53 -7.74
C GLY A 182 -6.66 25.35 -8.07
N ALA A 183 -5.87 26.43 -8.00
CA ALA A 183 -4.43 26.36 -8.22
C ALA A 183 -3.70 25.53 -7.15
N ILE A 184 -4.12 25.63 -5.88
CA ILE A 184 -3.60 24.79 -4.79
C ILE A 184 -3.95 23.32 -5.03
N VAL A 185 -5.21 23.00 -5.36
CA VAL A 185 -5.58 21.62 -5.70
C VAL A 185 -4.84 21.13 -6.96
N GLY A 186 -4.50 22.01 -7.90
CA GLY A 186 -3.61 21.68 -9.01
C GLY A 186 -2.23 21.17 -8.56
N GLN A 187 -1.71 21.65 -7.43
CA GLN A 187 -0.45 21.14 -6.86
C GLN A 187 -0.60 19.71 -6.32
N PHE A 188 -1.81 19.31 -5.92
CA PHE A 188 -2.08 17.91 -5.59
C PHE A 188 -1.89 16.99 -6.80
N ALA A 189 -2.34 17.40 -7.98
CA ALA A 189 -2.14 16.60 -9.19
C ALA A 189 -0.64 16.34 -9.49
N ILE A 190 0.22 17.30 -9.16
CA ILE A 190 1.67 17.25 -9.43
C ILE A 190 2.41 16.40 -8.39
N ALA A 191 2.16 16.64 -7.10
CA ALA A 191 2.97 16.10 -6.00
C ALA A 191 2.15 15.43 -4.88
N GLY A 192 0.85 15.23 -5.09
CA GLY A 192 -0.04 14.59 -4.13
C GLY A 192 -0.24 15.41 -2.88
N THR A 193 -0.45 14.73 -1.77
CA THR A 193 -0.64 15.34 -0.44
C THR A 193 0.53 16.25 -0.07
N ASP A 194 1.77 15.89 -0.43
CA ASP A 194 2.96 16.72 -0.16
C ASP A 194 2.94 18.03 -0.97
N GLY A 195 2.35 18.01 -2.17
CA GLY A 195 2.21 19.20 -3.02
C GLY A 195 1.39 20.32 -2.39
N ILE A 196 0.31 19.96 -1.70
CA ILE A 196 -0.60 20.91 -1.04
C ILE A 196 -0.19 21.26 0.40
N GLU A 197 0.80 20.55 0.95
CA GLU A 197 1.36 20.81 2.28
C GLU A 197 2.74 21.49 2.23
N ASN A 198 3.16 21.90 1.03
CA ASN A 198 4.36 22.69 0.82
C ASN A 198 4.28 24.00 1.62
N ARG A 199 5.28 24.28 2.47
CA ARG A 199 5.37 25.52 3.25
C ARG A 199 5.37 26.78 2.39
N SER A 200 5.82 26.65 1.15
CA SER A 200 5.88 27.71 0.15
C SER A 200 4.74 27.62 -0.86
N ILE A 201 3.62 26.94 -0.55
CA ILE A 201 2.47 26.78 -1.45
C ILE A 201 1.98 28.12 -2.03
N PHE A 202 2.00 29.20 -1.23
CA PHE A 202 1.59 30.54 -1.65
C PHE A 202 2.62 31.27 -2.51
N GLU A 203 3.84 30.76 -2.61
CA GLU A 203 4.92 31.30 -3.44
C GLU A 203 4.97 30.65 -4.82
N ILE A 204 4.23 29.55 -5.02
CA ILE A 204 4.17 28.86 -6.32
C ILE A 204 3.55 29.79 -7.37
N ALA A 205 4.18 29.86 -8.54
CA ALA A 205 3.82 30.79 -9.60
C ALA A 205 2.34 30.71 -9.99
N ASP A 206 1.80 29.49 -10.14
CA ASP A 206 0.38 29.29 -10.49
C ASP A 206 -0.57 29.79 -9.40
N VAL A 207 -0.23 29.58 -8.12
CA VAL A 207 -1.02 30.05 -6.97
C VAL A 207 -0.97 31.57 -6.87
N LYS A 208 0.21 32.17 -7.10
CA LYS A 208 0.38 33.64 -7.16
C LYS A 208 -0.36 34.27 -8.32
N LYS A 209 -0.35 33.63 -9.49
CA LYS A 209 -1.04 34.11 -10.69
C LYS A 209 -2.56 34.01 -10.56
N ALA A 210 -3.05 32.95 -9.92
CA ALA A 210 -4.46 32.80 -9.58
C ALA A 210 -4.91 33.83 -8.55
N ALA A 211 -4.01 34.23 -7.66
CA ALA A 211 -4.25 35.32 -6.75
C ALA A 211 -4.19 36.67 -7.49
N GLY A 212 -5.19 37.52 -7.27
CA GLY A 212 -5.16 38.90 -7.75
C GLY A 212 -3.99 39.71 -7.13
N PRO A 213 -3.93 41.03 -7.36
CA PRO A 213 -2.77 41.86 -6.98
C PRO A 213 -2.44 41.87 -5.48
N LYS A 214 -3.38 41.48 -4.61
CA LYS A 214 -3.20 41.38 -3.16
C LYS A 214 -2.58 40.06 -2.69
N GLY A 215 -2.41 39.09 -3.58
CA GLY A 215 -1.81 37.80 -3.27
C GLY A 215 -2.78 36.77 -2.66
N PRO A 216 -2.35 35.51 -2.54
CA PRO A 216 -3.24 34.37 -2.28
C PRO A 216 -3.81 34.37 -0.86
N ILE A 217 -3.03 34.82 0.13
CA ILE A 217 -3.48 34.90 1.52
C ILE A 217 -4.68 35.85 1.65
N ASP A 218 -4.62 37.03 1.01
CA ASP A 218 -5.72 37.99 1.03
C ASP A 218 -6.93 37.50 0.24
N ALA A 219 -6.71 36.76 -0.86
CA ALA A 219 -7.80 36.11 -1.56
C ALA A 219 -8.54 35.10 -0.66
N LEU A 220 -7.83 34.30 0.15
CA LEU A 220 -8.46 33.37 1.09
C LEU A 220 -9.14 34.09 2.26
N ARG A 221 -8.58 35.21 2.74
CA ARG A 221 -9.19 36.04 3.79
C ARG A 221 -10.58 36.57 3.46
N ALA A 222 -10.88 36.74 2.17
CA ALA A 222 -12.20 37.16 1.71
C ALA A 222 -13.30 36.09 1.98
N VAL A 223 -12.90 34.84 2.20
CA VAL A 223 -13.81 33.72 2.53
C VAL A 223 -13.83 33.48 4.05
N GLY A 224 -12.67 33.54 4.70
CA GLY A 224 -12.54 33.28 6.13
C GLY A 224 -11.08 33.21 6.56
N LYS A 225 -10.79 32.61 7.73
CA LYS A 225 -9.40 32.41 8.14
C LYS A 225 -8.71 31.47 7.14
N PRO A 226 -7.56 31.84 6.53
CA PRO A 226 -6.95 31.05 5.48
C PRO A 226 -6.68 29.58 5.84
N VAL A 227 -6.31 29.30 7.09
CA VAL A 227 -6.09 27.93 7.58
C VAL A 227 -7.38 27.12 7.52
N ASP A 228 -8.50 27.67 7.97
CA ASP A 228 -9.80 26.97 7.98
C ASP A 228 -10.29 26.73 6.55
N VAL A 229 -10.10 27.71 5.67
CA VAL A 229 -10.46 27.61 4.24
C VAL A 229 -9.64 26.51 3.55
N LEU A 230 -8.33 26.43 3.83
CA LEU A 230 -7.49 25.35 3.31
C LEU A 230 -7.88 23.99 3.88
N MET A 231 -8.26 23.91 5.15
CA MET A 231 -8.73 22.65 5.75
C MET A 231 -10.05 22.18 5.12
N ASP A 232 -11.01 23.07 4.85
CA ASP A 232 -12.25 22.72 4.14
C ASP A 232 -11.94 22.24 2.70
N ALA A 233 -11.02 22.92 2.00
CA ALA A 233 -10.58 22.50 0.67
C ALA A 233 -9.93 21.10 0.68
N LYS A 234 -9.09 20.79 1.67
CA LYS A 234 -8.49 19.45 1.84
C LYS A 234 -9.55 18.40 2.15
N ALA A 235 -10.49 18.69 3.05
CA ALA A 235 -11.58 17.79 3.37
C ALA A 235 -12.41 17.41 2.13
N ARG A 236 -12.74 18.42 1.33
CA ARG A 236 -13.41 18.26 0.03
C ARG A 236 -12.59 17.42 -0.93
N LEU A 237 -11.29 17.69 -1.09
CA LEU A 237 -10.38 16.96 -1.98
C LEU A 237 -10.33 15.45 -1.70
N PHE A 238 -10.26 15.06 -0.42
CA PHE A 238 -10.21 13.64 -0.03
C PHE A 238 -11.60 12.96 0.02
N SER A 239 -12.68 13.75 0.02
CA SER A 239 -14.07 13.28 -0.12
C SER A 239 -14.58 13.18 -1.57
N ALA A 240 -13.89 13.84 -2.50
CA ALA A 240 -14.19 13.82 -3.93
C ALA A 240 -13.97 12.43 -4.56
#